data_AF-A0A954SWT9-F1
#
_entry.id   AF-A0A954SWT9-F1
#
_cell.length_a   1.000
_cell.length_b   1.000
_cell.length_c   1.000
_cell.angle_alpha   90.00
_cell.angle_beta   90.00
_cell.angle_gamma   90.00
#
_symmetry.space_group_name_H-M   'P 1'
#
loop_
_entity.id
_entity.type
_entity.pdbx_description
1 polymer ?
#
loop_
_entity_poly.entity_id
_entity_poly.type
_entity_poly.pdbx_seq_one_letter_code
_entity_poly.pdbx_strand_id
1 'polypeptide(L)' 'MPKVLTIAGLIVSILMFVIFLLDLVAGFPFGMDSSSATMLDIGFMTSGLVLAYLSWSTMRELP' A
#
# COMPACT_ATOMS: atom_id res chain seq x y z
N MET A 1 17.57 -11.89 10.56
CA MET A 1 17.61 -11.39 9.17
C MET A 1 16.60 -10.24 8.99
N PRO A 2 16.78 -9.10 9.67
CA PRO A 2 15.73 -8.07 9.76
C PRO A 2 15.52 -7.30 8.44
N LYS A 3 16.57 -7.17 7.63
CA LYS A 3 16.56 -6.50 6.32
C LYS A 3 15.62 -7.15 5.29
N VAL A 4 15.41 -8.47 5.38
CA VAL A 4 14.52 -9.19 4.46
C VAL A 4 13.05 -8.84 4.74
N LEU A 5 12.68 -8.70 6.02
CA LEU A 5 11.33 -8.33 6.44
C LEU A 5 10.98 -6.89 6.04
N THR A 6 11.92 -5.96 6.11
CA THR A 6 11.70 -4.57 5.66
C THR A 6 11.54 -4.46 4.15
N ILE A 7 12.33 -5.23 3.37
CA ILE A 7 12.16 -5.32 1.91
C ILE A 7 10.81 -5.93 1.56
N ALA A 8 10.41 -7.02 2.22
CA ALA A 8 9.11 -7.64 1.99
C ALA A 8 7.95 -6.67 2.30
N GLY A 9 8.02 -5.93 3.41
CA GLY A 9 7.04 -4.90 3.75
C GLY A 9 6.96 -3.78 2.70
N LEU A 10 8.10 -3.37 2.15
CA LEU A 10 8.16 -2.36 1.10
C LEU A 10 7.50 -2.86 -0.21
N ILE A 11 7.79 -4.10 -0.62
CA ILE A 11 7.19 -4.74 -1.80
C ILE A 11 5.67 -4.82 -1.66
N VAL A 12 5.18 -5.27 -0.50
CA VAL A 12 3.74 -5.34 -0.22
C VAL A 12 3.09 -3.96 -0.25
N SER A 13 3.75 -2.93 0.30
CA SER A 13 3.21 -1.56 0.27
C SER A 13 3.05 -1.03 -1.15
N ILE A 14 4.02 -1.32 -2.04
CA ILE A 14 4.00 -0.90 -3.45
C ILE A 14 2.88 -1.64 -4.18
N LEU A 15 2.76 -2.96 -4.00
CA LEU A 15 1.70 -3.76 -4.60
C LEU A 15 0.31 -3.24 -4.18
N MET A 16 0.10 -3.00 -2.88
CA MET A 16 -1.15 -2.41 -2.39
C MET A 16 -1.42 -1.05 -3.03
N PHE A 17 -0.43 -0.15 -3.02
CA PHE A 17 -0.61 1.20 -3.53
C PHE A 17 -0.98 1.20 -5.03
N VAL A 18 -0.32 0.37 -5.83
CA VAL A 18 -0.60 0.25 -7.26
C VAL A 18 -1.99 -0.33 -7.53
N ILE A 19 -2.40 -1.37 -6.80
CA ILE A 19 -3.71 -2.00 -6.99
C ILE A 19 -4.85 -1.06 -6.60
N PHE A 20 -4.75 -0.40 -5.44
CA PHE A 20 -5.79 0.53 -4.98
C PHE A 20 -5.81 1.85 -5.75
N LEU A 21 -4.67 2.32 -6.25
CA LEU A 21 -4.64 3.46 -7.17
C LEU A 21 -5.27 3.11 -8.51
N LEU A 22 -5.03 1.90 -9.02
CA LEU A 22 -5.67 1.41 -10.23
C LEU A 22 -7.18 1.26 -10.02
N ASP A 23 -7.62 0.75 -8.87
CA ASP A 23 -9.04 0.63 -8.54
C ASP A 23 -9.72 1.99 -8.43
N LEU A 24 -9.06 2.97 -7.80
CA LEU A 24 -9.57 4.34 -7.69
C LEU A 24 -9.70 5.06 -9.04
N VAL A 25 -8.80 4.80 -9.99
CA VAL A 25 -8.76 5.48 -11.30
C VAL A 25 -9.59 4.76 -12.35
N ALA A 26 -9.54 3.43 -12.39
CA ALA A 26 -10.15 2.60 -13.43
C ALA A 26 -11.37 1.79 -12.95
N GLY A 27 -11.67 1.78 -11.65
CA GLY A 27 -12.76 1.00 -11.07
C GLY A 27 -12.59 -0.51 -11.17
N PHE A 28 -11.35 -0.98 -11.35
CA PHE A 28 -11.01 -2.39 -11.53
C PHE A 28 -9.77 -2.69 -10.69
N PRO A 29 -9.74 -3.77 -9.88
CA PRO A 29 -10.55 -5.00 -9.91
C PRO A 29 -11.74 -5.12 -8.93
N PHE A 30 -11.99 -4.17 -8.03
CA PHE A 30 -13.02 -4.27 -6.97
C PHE A 30 -14.33 -3.54 -7.27
N GLY A 31 -14.33 -2.59 -8.21
CA GLY A 31 -15.54 -1.92 -8.70
C GLY A 31 -15.90 -0.65 -7.91
N MET A 32 -16.06 0.47 -8.62
CA MET A 32 -16.47 1.78 -8.06
C MET A 32 -17.98 1.92 -7.83
N ASP A 33 -18.77 0.84 -7.86
CA ASP A 33 -20.24 0.92 -7.85
C ASP A 33 -20.87 1.30 -6.50
N SER A 34 -20.08 1.64 -5.48
CA SER A 34 -20.58 2.05 -4.17
C SER A 34 -19.71 3.13 -3.54
N SER A 35 -20.32 4.16 -2.93
CA SER A 35 -19.58 5.20 -2.17
C SER A 35 -18.72 4.64 -1.03
N SER A 36 -19.05 3.44 -0.52
CA SER A 36 -18.22 2.72 0.45
C SER A 36 -16.92 2.16 -0.14
N ALA A 37 -16.89 1.83 -1.44
CA ALA A 37 -15.70 1.29 -2.11
C ALA A 37 -14.61 2.37 -2.21
N THR A 38 -14.98 3.58 -2.64
CA THR A 38 -14.04 4.72 -2.74
C THR A 38 -13.41 5.08 -1.39
N MET A 39 -14.16 5.01 -0.29
CA MET A 39 -13.63 5.27 1.05
C MET A 39 -12.64 4.18 1.50
N LEU A 40 -12.89 2.93 1.09
CA LEU A 40 -12.01 1.80 1.34
C LEU A 40 -10.71 1.91 0.55
N ASP A 41 -10.78 2.32 -0.73
CA ASP A 41 -9.59 2.53 -1.56
C ASP A 41 -8.66 3.59 -0.99
N ILE A 42 -9.23 4.71 -0.54
CA ILE A 42 -8.47 5.80 0.11
C ILE A 42 -7.85 5.31 1.42
N GLY A 43 -8.57 4.51 2.21
CA GLY A 43 -8.05 3.91 3.45
C GLY A 43 -6.88 2.95 3.20
N PHE A 44 -6.97 2.13 2.16
CA PHE A 44 -5.89 1.23 1.78
C PHE A 44 -4.70 1.94 1.12
N MET A 45 -4.93 3.00 0.34
CA MET A 45 -3.86 3.86 -0.18
C MET A 45 -3.07 4.54 0.95
N THR A 46 -3.77 5.10 1.94
CA THR A 46 -3.14 5.80 3.07
C THR A 46 -2.37 4.83 3.96
N SER A 47 -2.93 3.66 4.27
CA SER A 47 -2.21 2.62 5.02
C SER A 47 -1.00 2.08 4.25
N GLY A 48 -1.09 1.92 2.92
CA GLY A 48 0.05 1.58 2.07
C GLY A 48 1.19 2.60 2.15
N LEU A 49 0.88 3.90 2.13
CA LEU A 49 1.89 4.97 2.29
C LEU A 49 2.57 4.93 3.67
N VAL A 50 1.79 4.71 4.73
CA VAL A 50 2.32 4.57 6.09
C VAL A 50 3.24 3.35 6.18
N LEU A 51 2.82 2.21 5.63
CA LEU A 51 3.60 0.98 5.62
C LEU A 51 4.91 1.14 4.82
N ALA A 52 4.85 1.84 3.68
CA ALA A 52 6.02 2.16 2.87
C ALA A 52 7.02 3.04 3.65
N TYR A 53 6.52 4.09 4.31
CA TYR A 53 7.32 5.00 5.12
C TYR A 53 8.01 4.27 6.28
N LEU A 54 7.26 3.48 7.04
CA LEU A 54 7.79 2.70 8.16
C LEU A 54 8.83 1.67 7.68
N SER A 55 8.52 0.92 6.62
CA SER A 55 9.45 -0.07 6.06
C SER A 55 10.75 0.59 5.57
N TRP A 56 10.65 1.75 4.94
CA TRP A 56 11.80 2.53 4.47
C TRP A 56 12.63 3.11 5.61
N SER A 57 12.00 3.65 6.66
CA SER A 57 12.72 4.15 7.84
C SER A 57 13.50 3.03 8.51
N THR A 58 12.84 1.92 8.82
CA THR A 58 13.47 0.76 9.47
C THR A 58 14.57 0.15 8.59
N MET A 59 14.42 0.15 7.26
CA MET A 59 15.48 -0.34 6.37
C MET A 59 16.77 0.50 6.48
N ARG A 60 16.66 1.83 6.66
CA ARG A 60 17.81 2.73 6.80
C ARG A 60 18.48 2.65 8.17
N GLU A 61 17.74 2.27 9.20
CA GLU A 61 18.24 2.12 10.57
C GLU A 61 18.98 0.78 10.78
N LEU A 62 18.72 -0.22 9.93
CA LEU A 62 19.34 -1.54 10.02
C LEU A 62 20.76 -1.55 9.42
N PRO A 63 21.79 -2.01 10.17
CA PRO A 63 23.17 -2.12 9.67
C PRO A 63 23.30 -3.07 8.48
#